data_AF-A0A2M6UBQ8-F1
#
_entry.id   AF-A0A2M6UBQ8-F1
#
_cell.length_a   1.000
_cell.length_b   1.000
_cell.length_c   1.000
_cell.angle_alpha   90.00
_cell.angle_beta   90.00
_cell.angle_gamma   90.00
#
_symmetry.space_group_name_H-M   'P 1'
#
loop_
_entity.id
_entity.type
_entity.pdbx_description
1 polymer ?
#
loop_
_entity_poly.entity_id
_entity_poly.type
_entity_poly.pdbx_seq_one_letter_code
_entity_poly.pdbx_strand_id
1 'polypeptide(L)'
;MRAQQIMSRRVVTVRPEAPIADAIRSMLAHHISGLPVVDSSGKLVGILCESDFLRRAEIGTEHERNRLLAVLLGADRSAGEFVKEHGRKVEQVMTPQPVTTSEQAPLEEVADLMERRRLNHVPVMRGDRIVGIITRSDFVSAVAGPLANKSGYSEDDEQVRRSVLAALAGMPWQPVGLNVGVRNGTVTLRGVVKAGNAHRAVIVACENVPNVRSVEDRLCIQPAHPDPEDDYGGGDFVSLQTEPSTLDDEPL
;
A
#
# COMPACT_ATOMS: atom_id res chain seq x y z
N MET A 1 1.14 6.51 -28.22
CA MET A 1 0.43 6.83 -26.95
C MET A 1 1.38 7.64 -26.08
N ARG A 2 0.86 8.63 -25.32
CA ARG A 2 1.64 9.50 -24.41
C ARG A 2 1.21 9.28 -22.95
N ALA A 3 2.09 9.63 -22.01
CA ALA A 3 1.86 9.55 -20.57
C ALA A 3 0.51 10.12 -20.12
N GLN A 4 0.14 11.32 -20.60
CA GLN A 4 -1.14 11.97 -20.28
C GLN A 4 -2.41 11.19 -20.66
N GLN A 5 -2.30 10.21 -21.56
CA GLN A 5 -3.42 9.39 -22.05
C GLN A 5 -3.65 8.17 -21.17
N ILE A 6 -2.69 7.80 -20.33
CA ILE A 6 -2.74 6.59 -19.49
C ILE A 6 -2.63 6.89 -17.99
N MET A 7 -2.25 8.12 -17.63
CA MET A 7 -2.09 8.52 -16.24
C MET A 7 -3.44 8.67 -15.50
N SER A 8 -3.42 8.31 -14.23
CA SER A 8 -4.48 8.66 -13.29
C SER A 8 -4.37 10.12 -12.87
N ARG A 9 -5.40 10.93 -13.14
CA ARG A 9 -5.41 12.38 -12.89
C ARG A 9 -5.78 12.78 -11.46
N ARG A 10 -6.51 11.91 -10.74
CA ARG A 10 -6.84 12.13 -9.33
C ARG A 10 -5.66 11.67 -8.48
N VAL A 11 -4.70 12.58 -8.31
CA VAL A 11 -3.52 12.31 -7.48
C VAL A 11 -3.84 12.66 -6.04
N VAL A 12 -3.89 11.64 -5.18
CA VAL A 12 -3.90 11.85 -3.74
C VAL A 12 -2.46 12.10 -3.31
N THR A 13 -2.21 13.20 -2.60
CA THR A 13 -0.86 13.60 -2.18
C THR A 13 -0.77 13.73 -0.66
N VAL A 14 0.44 13.64 -0.12
CA VAL A 14 0.70 13.82 1.32
C VAL A 14 1.78 14.86 1.57
N ARG A 15 1.77 15.44 2.77
CA ARG A 15 2.77 16.39 3.26
C ARG A 15 4.02 15.67 3.77
N PRO A 16 5.24 16.23 3.58
CA PRO A 16 6.45 15.65 4.15
C PRO A 16 6.42 15.61 5.68
N GLU A 17 5.77 16.59 6.32
CA GLU A 17 5.70 16.70 7.77
C GLU A 17 4.60 15.83 8.40
N ALA A 18 3.74 15.21 7.58
CA ALA A 18 2.62 14.42 8.06
C ALA A 18 3.09 13.16 8.81
N PRO A 19 2.33 12.70 9.82
CA PRO A 19 2.56 11.40 10.43
C PRO A 19 2.42 10.28 9.39
N ILE A 20 3.28 9.27 9.49
CA ILE A 20 3.21 8.08 8.61
C ILE A 20 1.86 7.37 8.76
N ALA A 21 1.31 7.32 9.97
CA ALA A 21 0.00 6.73 10.21
C ALA A 21 -1.09 7.38 9.35
N ASP A 22 -1.02 8.69 9.13
CA ASP A 22 -1.97 9.44 8.31
C ASP A 22 -1.80 9.08 6.84
N ALA A 23 -0.54 8.94 6.38
CA ALA A 23 -0.23 8.51 5.02
C ALA A 23 -0.73 7.07 4.76
N ILE A 24 -0.51 6.14 5.69
CA ILE A 24 -1.02 4.77 5.63
C ILE A 24 -2.56 4.77 5.58
N ARG A 25 -3.22 5.53 6.47
CA ARG A 25 -4.69 5.65 6.47
C ARG A 25 -5.21 6.19 5.14
N SER A 26 -4.53 7.18 4.56
CA SER A 26 -4.86 7.73 3.23
C SER A 26 -4.70 6.67 2.14
N MET A 27 -3.62 5.90 2.15
CA MET A 27 -3.39 4.81 1.18
C MET A 27 -4.49 3.74 1.26
N LEU A 28 -4.86 3.34 2.47
CA LEU A 28 -5.92 2.36 2.71
C LEU A 28 -7.30 2.88 2.29
N ALA A 29 -7.63 4.13 2.65
CA ALA A 29 -8.92 4.74 2.34
C ALA A 29 -9.13 4.99 0.84
N HIS A 30 -8.04 5.31 0.12
CA HIS A 30 -8.09 5.56 -1.32
C HIS A 30 -7.73 4.34 -2.17
N HIS A 31 -7.38 3.21 -1.54
CA HIS A 31 -6.93 1.97 -2.19
C HIS A 31 -5.77 2.19 -3.18
N ILE A 32 -4.78 2.96 -2.75
CA ILE A 32 -3.60 3.30 -3.55
C ILE A 32 -2.33 2.79 -2.88
N SER A 33 -1.43 2.23 -3.69
CA SER A 33 -0.16 1.65 -3.25
C SER A 33 1.01 2.63 -3.23
N GLY A 34 0.75 3.90 -3.57
CA GLY A 34 1.76 4.95 -3.54
C GLY A 34 1.15 6.35 -3.45
N LEU A 35 1.87 7.24 -2.76
CA LEU A 35 1.53 8.63 -2.50
C LEU A 35 2.68 9.55 -2.92
N PRO A 36 2.46 10.46 -3.87
CA PRO A 36 3.37 11.57 -4.11
C PRO A 36 3.40 12.51 -2.89
N VAL A 37 4.60 12.88 -2.47
CA VAL A 37 4.83 13.79 -1.35
C VAL A 37 5.08 15.18 -1.90
N VAL A 38 4.25 16.15 -1.50
CA VAL A 38 4.31 17.52 -2.01
C VAL A 38 4.50 18.53 -0.88
N ASP A 39 5.33 19.55 -1.13
CA ASP A 39 5.58 20.64 -0.19
C ASP A 39 4.46 21.70 -0.18
N SER A 40 4.63 22.80 0.57
CA SER A 40 3.60 23.86 0.74
C SER A 40 3.35 24.68 -0.52
N SER A 41 4.30 24.66 -1.45
CA SER A 41 4.14 25.25 -2.78
C SER A 41 3.45 24.29 -3.76
N GLY A 42 3.21 23.03 -3.38
CA GLY A 42 2.67 21.99 -4.23
C GLY A 42 3.71 21.32 -5.13
N LYS A 43 5.00 21.51 -4.84
CA LYS A 43 6.10 20.87 -5.57
C LYS A 43 6.32 19.45 -5.06
N LEU A 44 6.58 18.52 -5.98
CA LEU A 44 6.91 17.14 -5.65
C LEU A 44 8.31 17.06 -5.01
N VAL A 45 8.38 16.54 -3.79
CA VAL A 45 9.63 16.38 -3.02
C VAL A 45 9.99 14.92 -2.76
N GLY A 46 9.02 14.01 -2.86
CA GLY A 46 9.21 12.60 -2.57
C GLY A 46 8.10 11.72 -3.12
N ILE A 47 8.27 10.41 -2.96
CA ILE A 47 7.21 9.42 -3.13
C ILE A 47 7.26 8.43 -1.98
N LEU A 48 6.10 8.03 -1.50
CA LEU A 48 5.94 7.00 -0.47
C LEU A 48 5.14 5.84 -1.05
N CYS A 49 5.68 4.63 -1.02
CA CYS A 49 5.07 3.43 -1.58
C CYS A 49 4.87 2.35 -0.51
N GLU A 50 3.99 1.38 -0.76
CA GLU A 50 3.80 0.23 0.15
C GLU A 50 5.12 -0.48 0.49
N SER A 51 6.04 -0.57 -0.48
CA SER A 51 7.36 -1.16 -0.30
C SER A 51 8.22 -0.44 0.73
N ASP A 52 7.98 0.83 0.99
CA ASP A 52 8.69 1.60 2.01
C ASP A 52 8.26 1.18 3.43
N PHE A 53 7.10 0.55 3.59
CA PHE A 53 6.63 0.01 4.88
C PHE A 53 7.03 -1.45 5.13
N LEU A 54 7.43 -2.20 4.10
CA LEU A 54 7.83 -3.61 4.23
C LEU A 54 9.09 -3.82 5.10
N ARG A 55 9.80 -2.75 5.41
CA ARG A 55 11.05 -2.74 6.17
C ARG A 55 10.90 -2.07 7.54
N ARG A 56 9.73 -2.11 8.19
CA ARG A 56 9.55 -1.50 9.51
C ARG A 56 9.79 -2.50 10.64
N ALA A 57 10.51 -2.04 11.66
CA ALA A 57 10.81 -2.77 12.89
C ALA A 57 9.57 -3.37 13.56
N GLU A 58 8.45 -2.64 13.50
CA GLU A 58 7.14 -3.02 14.06
C GLU A 58 6.57 -4.35 13.52
N ILE A 59 7.06 -4.85 12.37
CA ILE A 59 6.57 -6.09 11.72
C ILE A 59 7.59 -7.23 11.86
N GLY A 60 8.74 -7.02 12.53
CA GLY A 60 9.76 -8.05 12.72
C GLY A 60 10.43 -8.55 11.44
N THR A 61 10.29 -7.82 10.33
CA THR A 61 10.96 -8.10 9.04
C THR A 61 12.36 -7.48 8.95
N GLU A 62 12.89 -7.03 10.09
CA GLU A 62 14.25 -6.56 10.22
C GLU A 62 15.21 -7.63 9.68
N HIS A 63 16.16 -7.22 8.87
CA HIS A 63 17.22 -8.13 8.47
C HIS A 63 18.10 -8.42 9.71
N GLU A 64 17.89 -9.57 10.37
CA GLU A 64 18.94 -10.18 11.21
C GLU A 64 20.25 -10.42 10.42
N ARG A 65 20.15 -10.45 9.10
CA ARG A 65 21.29 -10.45 8.21
C ARG A 65 21.81 -9.03 8.09
N ASN A 66 22.82 -8.64 8.89
CA ASN A 66 24.03 -7.94 8.40
C ASN A 66 24.79 -7.07 9.43
N ARG A 67 24.93 -7.49 10.69
CA ARG A 67 25.88 -6.82 11.60
C ARG A 67 27.31 -6.72 11.01
N LEU A 68 27.72 -7.72 10.22
CA LEU A 68 28.99 -7.71 9.49
C LEU A 68 29.00 -6.77 8.26
N LEU A 69 27.86 -6.58 7.61
CA LEU A 69 27.73 -5.75 6.40
C LEU A 69 27.57 -4.26 6.77
N ALA A 70 27.04 -3.95 7.95
CA ALA A 70 27.04 -2.61 8.54
C ALA A 70 28.46 -2.11 8.86
N VAL A 71 29.37 -3.01 9.26
CA VAL A 71 30.81 -2.70 9.45
C VAL A 71 31.49 -2.39 8.11
N LEU A 72 31.07 -3.06 7.03
CA LEU A 72 31.65 -2.92 5.68
C LEU A 72 31.12 -1.70 4.90
N LEU A 73 29.86 -1.32 5.10
CA LEU A 73 29.17 -0.29 4.30
C LEU A 73 29.22 1.13 4.89
N GLY A 74 29.82 1.31 6.07
CA GLY A 74 30.03 2.59 6.73
C GLY A 74 28.84 3.06 7.59
N ALA A 75 29.14 3.76 8.69
CA ALA A 75 28.17 4.19 9.72
C ALA A 75 26.98 5.01 9.16
N ASP A 76 27.19 5.77 8.09
CA ASP A 76 26.15 6.61 7.46
C ASP A 76 25.03 5.80 6.82
N ARG A 77 25.33 4.64 6.22
CA ARG A 77 24.31 3.79 5.60
C ARG A 77 23.42 3.11 6.65
N SER A 78 24.03 2.65 7.74
CA SER A 78 23.32 2.08 8.89
C SER A 78 22.43 3.11 9.59
N ALA A 79 22.86 4.38 9.66
CA ALA A 79 22.04 5.47 10.20
C ALA A 79 20.80 5.77 9.33
N GLY A 80 20.96 5.76 8.00
CA GLY A 80 19.84 5.97 7.06
C GLY A 80 18.80 4.85 7.11
N GLU A 81 19.23 3.59 7.27
CA GLU A 81 18.33 2.44 7.43
C GLU A 81 17.55 2.53 8.74
N PHE A 82 18.21 2.90 9.86
CA PHE A 82 17.55 3.12 11.14
C PHE A 82 16.44 4.19 11.07
N VAL A 83 16.71 5.33 10.39
CA VAL A 83 15.69 6.39 10.20
C VAL A 83 14.51 5.91 9.36
N LYS A 84 14.74 5.10 8.33
CA LYS A 84 13.64 4.50 7.54
C LYS A 84 12.81 3.50 8.35
N GLU A 85 13.46 2.72 9.19
CA GLU A 85 12.81 1.69 10.03
C GLU A 85 11.99 2.31 11.16
N HIS A 86 12.47 3.41 11.75
CA HIS A 86 11.92 4.02 12.97
C HIS A 86 11.28 5.40 12.75
N GLY A 87 11.29 5.91 11.52
CA GLY A 87 10.73 7.20 11.16
C GLY A 87 9.26 7.30 11.54
N ARG A 88 8.82 8.49 11.95
CA ARG A 88 7.42 8.79 12.32
C ARG A 88 6.75 9.75 11.33
N LYS A 89 7.54 10.48 10.56
CA LYS A 89 7.08 11.42 9.52
C LYS A 89 7.32 10.88 8.13
N VAL A 90 6.50 11.31 7.18
CA VAL A 90 6.61 10.92 5.76
C VAL A 90 8.00 11.21 5.20
N GLU A 91 8.56 12.39 5.46
CA GLU A 91 9.88 12.80 4.94
C GLU A 91 11.04 11.89 5.35
N GLN A 92 10.90 11.17 6.46
CA GLN A 92 11.92 10.28 7.02
C GLN A 92 11.93 8.91 6.35
N VAL A 93 10.81 8.52 5.73
CA VAL A 93 10.61 7.18 5.16
C VAL A 93 10.48 7.22 3.64
N MET A 94 9.95 8.32 3.10
CA MET A 94 9.76 8.50 1.66
C MET A 94 11.07 8.32 0.88
N THR A 95 10.93 7.95 -0.39
CA THR A 95 12.03 8.05 -1.34
C THR A 95 12.10 9.51 -1.83
N PRO A 96 13.17 10.26 -1.50
CA PRO A 96 13.32 11.64 -1.95
C PRO A 96 13.64 11.69 -3.44
N GLN A 97 13.26 12.79 -4.10
CA GLN A 97 13.56 13.03 -5.52
C GLN A 97 13.20 11.85 -6.43
N PRO A 98 11.91 11.44 -6.46
CA PRO A 98 11.48 10.31 -7.27
C PRO A 98 11.74 10.58 -8.75
N VAL A 99 12.02 9.50 -9.49
CA VAL A 99 12.08 9.57 -10.94
C VAL A 99 10.69 9.91 -11.47
N THR A 100 10.61 10.93 -12.32
CA THR A 100 9.35 11.42 -12.90
C THR A 100 9.40 11.38 -14.42
N THR A 101 8.26 11.57 -15.05
CA THR A 101 8.17 11.75 -16.51
C THR A 101 7.28 12.95 -16.85
N SER A 102 7.41 13.45 -18.08
CA SER A 102 6.56 14.53 -18.60
C SER A 102 5.20 13.99 -19.04
N GLU A 103 4.14 14.78 -18.91
CA GLU A 103 2.82 14.41 -19.44
C GLU A 103 2.82 14.18 -20.98
N GLN A 104 3.76 14.81 -21.69
CA GLN A 104 3.93 14.64 -23.13
C GLN A 104 4.87 13.49 -23.51
N ALA A 105 5.49 12.82 -22.52
CA ALA A 105 6.44 11.76 -22.76
C ALA A 105 5.80 10.59 -23.53
N PRO A 106 6.54 9.97 -24.49
CA PRO A 106 6.07 8.79 -25.18
C PRO A 106 5.98 7.59 -24.22
N LEU A 107 5.06 6.67 -24.51
CA LEU A 107 4.84 5.48 -23.68
C LEU A 107 6.09 4.59 -23.54
N GLU A 108 6.95 4.56 -24.56
CA GLU A 108 8.22 3.83 -24.55
C GLU A 108 9.16 4.31 -23.45
N GLU A 109 9.25 5.63 -23.25
CA GLU A 109 10.05 6.21 -22.16
C GLU A 109 9.50 5.77 -20.79
N VAL A 110 8.17 5.77 -20.63
CA VAL A 110 7.53 5.29 -19.40
C VAL A 110 7.80 3.80 -19.18
N ALA A 111 7.80 3.00 -20.24
CA ALA A 111 8.12 1.57 -20.18
C ALA A 111 9.56 1.34 -19.71
N ASP A 112 10.51 2.06 -20.30
CA ASP A 112 11.93 2.03 -19.93
C ASP A 112 12.13 2.39 -18.46
N LEU A 113 11.43 3.42 -17.96
CA LEU A 113 11.46 3.80 -16.55
C LEU A 113 10.94 2.68 -15.65
N MET A 114 9.81 2.05 -15.99
CA MET A 114 9.21 0.98 -15.18
C MET A 114 10.00 -0.34 -15.20
N GLU A 115 10.67 -0.64 -16.32
CA GLU A 115 11.45 -1.87 -16.49
C GLU A 115 12.85 -1.74 -15.90
N ARG A 116 13.63 -0.76 -16.38
CA ARG A 116 15.06 -0.63 -16.05
C ARG A 116 15.29 -0.16 -14.62
N ARG A 117 14.36 0.62 -14.07
CA ARG A 117 14.44 1.14 -12.70
C ARG A 117 13.51 0.40 -11.73
N ARG A 118 12.78 -0.63 -12.20
CA ARG A 118 11.84 -1.45 -11.43
C ARG A 118 10.84 -0.61 -10.63
N LEU A 119 10.39 0.50 -11.21
CA LEU A 119 9.46 1.42 -10.57
C LEU A 119 8.02 0.92 -10.73
N ASN A 120 7.27 0.91 -9.62
CA ASN A 120 5.86 0.55 -9.63
C ASN A 120 4.96 1.78 -9.88
N HIS A 121 5.47 2.97 -9.56
CA HIS A 121 4.77 4.25 -9.63
C HIS A 121 5.67 5.29 -10.28
N VAL A 122 5.15 5.99 -11.28
CA VAL A 122 5.86 7.06 -11.98
C VAL A 122 5.01 8.33 -11.90
N PRO A 123 5.40 9.34 -11.10
CA PRO A 123 4.75 10.65 -11.11
C PRO A 123 4.90 11.33 -12.47
N VAL A 124 3.81 11.92 -12.95
CA VAL A 124 3.74 12.64 -14.22
C VAL A 124 3.67 14.13 -13.96
N MET A 125 4.58 14.88 -14.58
CA MET A 125 4.78 16.30 -14.34
C MET A 125 4.37 17.14 -15.56
N ARG A 126 3.84 18.33 -15.31
CA ARG A 126 3.70 19.43 -16.26
C ARG A 126 4.49 20.62 -15.72
N GLY A 127 5.70 20.81 -16.22
CA GLY A 127 6.67 21.70 -15.58
C GLY A 127 6.98 21.19 -14.17
N ASP A 128 6.87 22.07 -13.18
CA ASP A 128 7.14 21.72 -11.76
C ASP A 128 5.95 21.13 -11.01
N ARG A 129 4.80 21.00 -11.67
CA ARG A 129 3.56 20.53 -11.04
C ARG A 129 3.28 19.08 -11.38
N ILE A 130 2.96 18.29 -10.36
CA ILE A 130 2.41 16.95 -10.56
C ILE A 130 0.98 17.03 -11.11
N VAL A 131 0.74 16.33 -12.22
CA VAL A 131 -0.56 16.29 -12.93
C VAL A 131 -1.16 14.90 -13.01
N GLY A 132 -0.39 13.87 -12.67
CA GLY A 132 -0.86 12.50 -12.67
C GLY A 132 0.15 11.53 -12.08
N ILE A 133 -0.26 10.27 -12.01
CA ILE A 133 0.61 9.14 -11.66
C ILE A 133 0.31 8.00 -12.63
N ILE A 134 1.34 7.26 -13.04
CA ILE A 134 1.20 6.04 -13.83
C ILE A 134 1.70 4.88 -12.99
N THR A 135 0.85 3.88 -12.80
CA THR A 135 1.22 2.61 -12.16
C THR A 135 1.49 1.53 -13.19
N ARG A 136 2.14 0.42 -12.79
CA ARG A 136 2.27 -0.75 -13.66
C ARG A 136 0.92 -1.28 -14.17
N SER A 137 -0.12 -1.23 -13.34
CA SER A 137 -1.46 -1.64 -13.75
C SER A 137 -2.01 -0.72 -14.84
N ASP A 138 -1.84 0.59 -14.72
CA ASP A 138 -2.26 1.55 -15.75
C ASP A 138 -1.52 1.30 -17.08
N PHE A 139 -0.21 1.02 -17.00
CA PHE A 139 0.60 0.70 -18.17
C PHE A 139 0.14 -0.60 -18.83
N VAL A 140 -0.05 -1.68 -18.04
CA VAL A 140 -0.53 -2.97 -18.54
C VAL A 140 -1.91 -2.82 -19.17
N SER A 141 -2.84 -2.09 -18.54
CA SER A 141 -4.16 -1.81 -19.12
C SER A 141 -4.07 -1.00 -20.42
N ALA A 142 -3.16 -0.04 -20.50
CA ALA A 142 -2.97 0.77 -21.69
C ALA A 142 -2.35 0.00 -22.87
N VAL A 143 -1.40 -0.91 -22.62
CA VAL A 143 -0.81 -1.79 -23.64
C VAL A 143 -1.74 -2.94 -23.98
N ALA A 144 -2.52 -3.41 -23.00
CA ALA A 144 -3.60 -4.35 -23.24
C ALA A 144 -4.60 -3.74 -24.21
N GLY A 145 -5.04 -2.48 -24.10
CA GLY A 145 -6.02 -1.86 -25.00
C GLY A 145 -5.82 -2.12 -26.51
N PRO A 146 -4.63 -1.85 -27.09
CA PRO A 146 -4.32 -2.16 -28.49
C PRO A 146 -4.22 -3.66 -28.82
N LEU A 147 -3.66 -4.48 -27.92
CA LEU A 147 -3.62 -5.95 -28.05
C LEU A 147 -5.01 -6.59 -27.82
N ALA A 148 -5.87 -5.87 -27.10
CA ALA A 148 -7.23 -6.17 -26.70
C ALA A 148 -8.25 -5.81 -27.77
N ASN A 149 -7.83 -5.25 -28.90
CA ASN A 149 -8.63 -5.38 -30.11
C ASN A 149 -8.71 -6.86 -30.60
N LYS A 150 -8.15 -7.79 -29.81
CA LYS A 150 -8.59 -9.19 -29.62
C LYS A 150 -8.53 -9.65 -28.15
N SER A 151 -9.02 -8.88 -27.15
CA SER A 151 -9.18 -9.42 -25.80
C SER A 151 -10.53 -10.13 -25.71
N GLY A 152 -10.52 -11.35 -25.18
CA GLY A 152 -11.72 -12.14 -24.94
C GLY A 152 -12.53 -11.64 -23.73
N TYR A 153 -12.85 -10.35 -23.71
CA TYR A 153 -13.84 -9.74 -22.82
C TYR A 153 -14.96 -9.17 -23.70
N SER A 154 -16.16 -9.76 -23.61
CA SER A 154 -17.31 -9.24 -24.35
C SER A 154 -17.67 -7.83 -23.84
N GLU A 155 -18.33 -7.00 -24.64
CA GLU A 155 -18.99 -5.78 -24.14
C GLU A 155 -19.92 -6.11 -22.96
N ASP A 156 -20.48 -7.32 -22.96
CA ASP A 156 -21.27 -7.86 -21.86
C ASP A 156 -20.46 -8.03 -20.57
N ASP A 157 -19.22 -8.52 -20.64
CA ASP A 157 -18.37 -8.75 -19.46
C ASP A 157 -17.97 -7.41 -18.81
N GLU A 158 -17.74 -6.38 -19.62
CA GLU A 158 -17.44 -5.04 -19.13
C GLU A 158 -18.67 -4.38 -18.48
N GLN A 159 -19.86 -4.62 -19.03
CA GLN A 159 -21.13 -4.21 -18.43
C GLN A 159 -21.35 -4.90 -17.07
N VAL A 160 -21.08 -6.21 -16.98
CA VAL A 160 -21.16 -6.99 -15.74
C VAL A 160 -20.17 -6.48 -14.72
N ARG A 161 -18.90 -6.27 -15.10
CA ARG A 161 -17.86 -5.74 -14.22
C ARG A 161 -18.26 -4.42 -13.59
N ARG A 162 -18.81 -3.50 -14.39
CA ARG A 162 -19.29 -2.19 -13.92
C ARG A 162 -20.43 -2.33 -12.91
N SER A 163 -21.34 -3.27 -13.16
CA SER A 163 -22.49 -3.55 -12.29
C SER A 163 -22.05 -4.17 -10.95
N VAL A 164 -21.07 -5.08 -10.97
CA VAL A 164 -20.47 -5.65 -9.75
C VAL A 164 -19.79 -4.59 -8.90
N LEU A 165 -19.00 -3.72 -9.52
CA LEU A 165 -18.34 -2.63 -8.80
C LEU A 165 -19.36 -1.66 -8.19
N ALA A 166 -20.44 -1.35 -8.90
CA ALA A 166 -21.52 -0.51 -8.39
C ALA A 166 -22.27 -1.17 -7.21
N ALA A 167 -22.52 -2.48 -7.26
CA ALA A 167 -23.22 -3.21 -6.20
C ALA A 167 -22.40 -3.29 -4.89
N LEU A 168 -21.07 -3.31 -4.98
CA LEU A 168 -20.18 -3.38 -3.83
C LEU A 168 -19.77 -2.01 -3.29
N ALA A 169 -19.88 -0.95 -4.09
CA ALA A 169 -19.47 0.39 -3.72
C ALA A 169 -20.30 0.95 -2.55
N GLY A 170 -19.63 1.42 -1.50
CA GLY A 170 -20.27 2.09 -0.36
C GLY A 170 -20.87 1.14 0.66
N MET A 171 -20.67 -0.17 0.51
CA MET A 171 -21.08 -1.16 1.52
C MET A 171 -20.12 -1.13 2.73
N PRO A 172 -20.62 -1.25 3.97
CA PRO A 172 -19.77 -1.22 5.17
C PRO A 172 -18.80 -2.42 5.26
N TRP A 173 -19.07 -3.48 4.49
CA TRP A 173 -18.26 -4.70 4.38
C TRP A 173 -17.52 -4.81 3.03
N GLN A 174 -17.42 -3.70 2.29
CA GLN A 174 -16.69 -3.66 1.01
C GLN A 174 -15.23 -4.15 1.19
N PRO A 175 -14.72 -5.04 0.33
CA PRO A 175 -13.33 -5.49 0.40
C PRO A 175 -12.35 -4.34 0.17
N VAL A 176 -11.28 -4.32 0.94
CA VAL A 176 -10.15 -3.40 0.78
C VAL A 176 -9.26 -3.89 -0.37
N GLY A 177 -8.88 -2.99 -1.28
CA GLY A 177 -8.03 -3.35 -2.43
C GLY A 177 -8.74 -4.27 -3.43
N LEU A 178 -10.06 -4.15 -3.56
CA LEU A 178 -10.88 -4.98 -4.44
C LEU A 178 -10.47 -4.84 -5.91
N ASN A 179 -10.10 -5.96 -6.53
CA ASN A 179 -9.93 -6.11 -7.96
C ASN A 179 -10.96 -7.12 -8.49
N VAL A 180 -11.73 -6.70 -9.49
CA VAL A 180 -12.78 -7.49 -10.12
C VAL A 180 -12.43 -7.74 -11.58
N GLY A 181 -12.22 -9.00 -11.94
CA GLY A 181 -12.13 -9.45 -13.33
C GLY A 181 -13.44 -10.14 -13.73
N VAL A 182 -13.87 -9.99 -14.98
CA VAL A 182 -15.05 -10.71 -15.52
C VAL A 182 -14.70 -11.32 -16.85
N ARG A 183 -15.00 -12.61 -17.06
CA ARG A 183 -14.78 -13.30 -18.34
C ARG A 183 -15.90 -14.29 -18.63
N ASN A 184 -16.59 -14.15 -19.75
CA ASN A 184 -17.75 -14.97 -20.14
C ASN A 184 -18.82 -15.08 -19.04
N GLY A 185 -19.04 -14.02 -18.26
CA GLY A 185 -19.93 -13.97 -17.11
C GLY A 185 -19.37 -14.55 -15.80
N THR A 186 -18.13 -15.04 -15.78
CA THR A 186 -17.45 -15.48 -14.54
C THR A 186 -16.73 -14.30 -13.89
N VAL A 187 -17.06 -13.99 -12.64
CA VAL A 187 -16.47 -12.89 -11.86
C VAL A 187 -15.35 -13.42 -10.97
N THR A 188 -14.12 -12.98 -11.16
CA THR A 188 -13.00 -13.27 -10.24
C THR A 188 -12.82 -12.11 -9.26
N LEU A 189 -12.91 -12.39 -7.97
CA LEU A 189 -12.77 -11.40 -6.89
C LEU A 189 -11.43 -11.55 -6.19
N ARG A 190 -10.68 -10.45 -6.05
CA ARG A 190 -9.45 -10.38 -5.26
C ARG A 190 -9.48 -9.17 -4.35
N GLY A 191 -8.97 -9.29 -3.14
CA GLY A 191 -8.99 -8.20 -2.15
C GLY A 191 -9.07 -8.75 -0.74
N VAL A 192 -9.01 -7.86 0.24
CA VAL A 192 -9.03 -8.20 1.66
C VAL A 192 -10.42 -7.92 2.23
N VAL A 193 -11.04 -8.90 2.89
CA VAL A 193 -12.30 -8.72 3.62
C VAL A 193 -12.08 -8.89 5.11
N LYS A 194 -12.80 -8.12 5.93
CA LYS A 194 -12.79 -8.30 7.39
C LYS A 194 -13.35 -9.68 7.76
N ALA A 195 -12.86 -10.26 8.87
CA ALA A 195 -13.41 -11.50 9.42
C ALA A 195 -14.92 -11.41 9.71
N GLY A 196 -15.60 -12.56 9.71
CA GLY A 196 -17.04 -12.67 9.91
C GLY A 196 -17.82 -12.77 8.59
N ASN A 197 -19.04 -12.24 8.56
CA ASN A 197 -19.96 -12.42 7.43
C ASN A 197 -19.64 -11.56 6.19
N ALA A 198 -18.63 -10.68 6.26
CA ALA A 198 -18.27 -9.78 5.16
C ALA A 198 -17.85 -10.54 3.89
N HIS A 199 -17.04 -11.59 4.04
CA HIS A 199 -16.63 -12.45 2.94
C HIS A 199 -17.82 -13.03 2.17
N ARG A 200 -18.78 -13.61 2.90
CA ARG A 200 -20.01 -14.17 2.34
C ARG A 200 -20.92 -13.10 1.73
N ALA A 201 -21.02 -11.92 2.35
CA ALA A 201 -21.82 -10.82 1.83
C ALA A 201 -21.34 -10.34 0.45
N VAL A 202 -20.03 -10.31 0.24
CA VAL A 202 -19.42 -9.91 -1.04
C VAL A 202 -19.74 -10.91 -2.14
N ILE A 203 -19.64 -12.21 -1.86
CA ILE A 203 -19.98 -13.27 -2.82
C ILE A 203 -21.47 -13.15 -3.21
N VAL A 204 -22.35 -13.07 -2.22
CA VAL A 204 -23.80 -12.94 -2.45
C VAL A 204 -24.14 -11.67 -3.24
N ALA A 205 -23.49 -10.54 -2.94
CA ALA A 205 -23.71 -9.31 -3.68
C ALA A 205 -23.32 -9.44 -5.15
N CYS A 206 -22.23 -10.16 -5.46
CA CYS A 206 -21.81 -10.41 -6.83
C CYS A 206 -22.76 -11.38 -7.56
N GLU A 207 -23.23 -12.44 -6.89
CA GLU A 207 -24.18 -13.41 -7.45
C GLU A 207 -25.53 -12.76 -7.81
N ASN A 208 -25.92 -11.70 -7.11
CA ASN A 208 -27.16 -10.96 -7.38
C ASN A 208 -27.05 -9.97 -8.54
N VAL A 209 -25.86 -9.78 -9.12
CA VAL A 209 -25.68 -8.89 -10.27
C VAL A 209 -26.14 -9.60 -11.55
N PRO A 210 -27.01 -8.97 -12.37
CA PRO A 210 -27.46 -9.56 -13.62
C PRO A 210 -26.30 -9.98 -14.53
N ASN A 211 -26.45 -11.14 -15.17
CA ASN A 211 -25.49 -11.76 -16.10
C ASN A 211 -24.19 -12.29 -15.45
N VAL A 212 -24.10 -12.32 -14.12
CA VAL A 212 -23.09 -13.12 -13.41
C VAL A 212 -23.50 -14.59 -13.47
N ARG A 213 -22.61 -15.44 -14.02
CA ARG A 213 -22.82 -16.89 -14.12
C ARG A 213 -22.17 -17.67 -12.98
N SER A 214 -21.02 -17.20 -12.52
CA SER A 214 -20.31 -17.78 -11.39
C SER A 214 -19.34 -16.77 -10.77
N VAL A 215 -19.00 -16.99 -9.51
CA VAL A 215 -18.05 -16.17 -8.76
C VAL A 215 -16.87 -17.04 -8.35
N GLU A 216 -15.68 -16.67 -8.81
CA GLU A 216 -14.41 -17.24 -8.36
C GLU A 216 -13.86 -16.39 -7.22
N ASP A 217 -13.95 -16.95 -6.02
CA ASP A 217 -13.48 -16.32 -4.80
C ASP A 217 -11.96 -16.49 -4.64
N ARG A 218 -11.24 -15.37 -4.67
CA ARG A 218 -9.83 -15.26 -4.28
C ARG A 218 -9.63 -14.12 -3.27
N LEU A 219 -10.64 -13.86 -2.46
CA LEU A 219 -10.57 -12.89 -1.38
C LEU A 219 -9.74 -13.48 -0.23
N CYS A 220 -8.88 -12.66 0.37
CA CYS A 220 -8.21 -13.02 1.61
C CYS A 220 -8.97 -12.45 2.80
N ILE A 221 -9.10 -13.26 3.84
CA ILE A 221 -9.76 -12.84 5.08
C ILE A 221 -8.69 -12.23 5.99
N GLN A 222 -8.88 -10.98 6.39
CA GLN A 222 -8.08 -10.39 7.45
C GLN A 222 -8.50 -11.04 8.79
N PRO A 223 -7.60 -11.76 9.48
CA PRO A 223 -7.91 -12.27 10.80
C PRO A 223 -8.23 -11.09 11.73
N ALA A 224 -9.25 -11.25 12.57
CA ALA A 224 -9.52 -10.27 13.61
C ALA A 224 -8.33 -10.29 14.57
N HIS A 225 -7.50 -9.25 14.56
CA HIS A 225 -6.67 -8.99 15.72
C HIS A 225 -7.62 -8.58 16.85
N PRO A 226 -7.55 -9.20 18.04
CA PRO A 226 -8.23 -8.63 19.20
C PRO A 226 -7.75 -7.19 19.39
N ASP A 227 -8.65 -6.30 19.81
CA ASP A 227 -8.29 -4.93 20.12
C ASP A 227 -7.12 -4.93 21.13
N PRO A 228 -6.15 -4.00 21.02
CA PRO A 228 -5.00 -3.94 21.92
C PRO A 228 -5.35 -3.60 23.40
N GLU A 229 -6.61 -3.71 23.81
CA GLU A 229 -7.06 -3.42 25.17
C GLU A 229 -7.14 -4.65 26.09
N ASP A 230 -6.95 -5.88 25.57
CA ASP A 230 -7.08 -7.10 26.39
C ASP A 230 -5.73 -7.81 26.73
N ASP A 231 -4.58 -7.24 26.34
CA ASP A 231 -3.24 -7.80 26.68
C ASP A 231 -2.45 -6.95 27.70
N TYR A 232 -3.17 -6.29 28.62
CA TYR A 232 -2.59 -6.09 29.96
C TYR A 232 -2.84 -7.36 30.75
N GLY A 233 -2.13 -8.42 30.37
CA GLY A 233 -1.86 -9.55 31.25
C GLY A 233 -1.22 -9.01 32.54
N GLY A 234 -2.06 -8.73 33.53
CA GLY A 234 -1.67 -8.67 34.92
C GLY A 234 -1.14 -10.03 35.33
N GLY A 235 0.15 -10.24 35.10
CA GLY A 235 0.92 -11.36 35.61
C GLY A 235 1.97 -10.82 36.56
N ASP A 236 1.64 -10.85 37.84
CA ASP A 236 2.51 -10.80 39.02
C ASP A 236 3.79 -9.95 38.91
N PHE A 237 3.71 -8.73 39.44
CA PHE A 237 4.86 -8.19 40.16
C PHE A 237 5.16 -9.18 41.31
N VAL A 238 6.14 -10.05 41.11
CA VAL A 238 6.82 -10.70 42.22
C VAL A 238 7.39 -9.57 43.07
N SER A 239 6.67 -9.24 44.15
CA SER A 239 7.21 -8.46 45.25
C SER A 239 8.51 -9.11 45.68
N LEU A 240 9.64 -8.51 45.32
CA LEU A 240 10.91 -8.84 45.96
C LEU A 240 10.68 -8.64 47.45
N GLN A 241 10.72 -9.74 48.21
CA GLN A 241 10.79 -9.66 49.65
C GLN A 241 12.07 -8.90 49.97
N THR A 242 11.92 -7.70 50.51
CA THR A 242 12.99 -6.99 51.18
C THR A 242 13.49 -7.90 52.29
N GLU A 243 14.66 -8.52 52.12
CA GLU A 243 15.32 -9.22 53.21
C GLU A 243 15.59 -8.20 54.33
N PRO A 244 15.24 -8.49 55.59
CA PRO A 244 15.59 -7.61 56.69
C PRO A 244 17.11 -7.59 56.85
N SER A 245 17.68 -6.39 56.66
CA SER A 245 19.04 -6.02 57.04
C SER A 245 19.39 -6.59 58.42
N THR A 246 20.36 -7.49 58.48
CA THR A 246 20.99 -7.94 59.73
C THR A 246 21.64 -6.75 60.42
N LEU A 247 21.09 -6.37 61.58
CA LEU A 247 21.75 -5.54 62.58
C LEU A 247 22.66 -6.45 63.40
N ASP A 248 23.94 -6.47 63.07
CA ASP A 248 25.02 -6.90 63.97
C ASP A 248 26.30 -6.20 63.50
N ASP A 249 26.44 -4.95 63.93
CA ASP A 249 27.71 -4.22 63.97
C ASP A 249 27.64 -3.28 65.19
N GLU A 250 27.96 -3.81 66.37
CA GLU A 250 28.33 -2.98 67.52
C GLU A 250 29.81 -2.58 67.40
N PRO A 251 30.16 -1.30 67.56
CA PRO A 251 31.55 -0.90 67.68
C PRO A 251 32.02 -0.94 69.14
N LEU A 252 33.25 -1.44 69.34
CA LEU A 252 34.07 -1.31 70.55
C LEU A 252 34.37 0.15 70.90
#